data_AF-A0A974TBU1-F1
#
_entry.id   AF-A0A974TBU1-F1
#
_cell.length_a   1.000
_cell.length_b   1.000
_cell.length_c   1.000
_cell.angle_alpha   90.00
_cell.angle_beta   90.00
_cell.angle_gamma   90.00
#
_symmetry.space_group_name_H-M   'P 1'
#
loop_
_entity.id
_entity.type
_entity.pdbx_description
1 polymer ?
#
loop_
_entity_poly.entity_id
_entity_poly.type
_entity_poly.pdbx_seq_one_letter_code
_entity_poly.pdbx_strand_id
1 'polypeptide(L)'
;MLRHVTDEEIEQRVKALRRELGLQNQSCLDMMTVLQRLTTSFRHFNYQQVSDAEIPDAEARWDARKGLLRMLESVVGAMQRGEPRARMAIANEIGHFAMRHSGARNRSTTQTTAGRSLLEAKKEESEARRFAAMFLAPNYLLSSTDTVEDIVDRFGLSFEAAMIRKGEFDAFQRRASGHRRELPSVVVDYLKEAQSRGVKLRTELN
;
A
#
# COMPACT_ATOMS: atom_id res chain seq x y z
N MET A 1 -13.78 15.42 -10.30
CA MET A 1 -13.37 14.00 -10.15
C MET A 1 -12.07 13.98 -9.36
N LEU A 2 -11.97 13.20 -8.28
CA LEU A 2 -10.72 13.08 -7.51
C LEU A 2 -9.71 12.32 -8.38
N ARG A 3 -8.53 12.90 -8.64
CA ARG A 3 -7.45 12.21 -9.36
C ARG A 3 -6.99 11.01 -8.54
N HIS A 4 -7.08 9.80 -9.07
CA HIS A 4 -6.51 8.61 -8.45
C HIS A 4 -5.02 8.51 -8.78
N VAL A 5 -4.19 8.25 -7.76
CA VAL A 5 -2.78 7.94 -7.99
C VAL A 5 -2.64 6.48 -8.43
N THR A 6 -1.99 6.28 -9.57
CA THR A 6 -1.72 4.95 -10.14
C THR A 6 -0.69 4.18 -9.33
N ASP A 7 -0.68 2.85 -9.45
CA ASP A 7 0.30 2.00 -8.78
C ASP A 7 1.73 2.33 -9.23
N GLU A 8 1.89 2.66 -10.52
CA GLU A 8 3.16 3.06 -11.10
C GLU A 8 3.70 4.35 -10.46
N GLU A 9 2.84 5.34 -10.21
CA GLU A 9 3.20 6.57 -9.50
C GLU A 9 3.57 6.29 -8.03
N ILE A 10 2.88 5.37 -7.36
CA ILE A 10 3.20 4.96 -5.98
C ILE A 10 4.56 4.25 -5.95
N GLU A 11 4.83 3.33 -6.86
CA GLU A 11 6.12 2.63 -6.99
C GLU A 11 7.28 3.60 -7.21
N GLN A 12 7.11 4.64 -8.04
CA GLN A 12 8.15 5.67 -8.20
C GLN A 12 8.42 6.42 -6.90
N ARG A 13 7.38 6.73 -6.11
CA ARG A 13 7.53 7.37 -4.79
C ARG A 13 8.20 6.44 -3.79
N VAL A 14 7.83 5.16 -3.77
CA VAL A 14 8.50 4.13 -2.95
C VAL A 14 9.97 4.05 -3.29
N LYS A 15 10.32 3.92 -4.58
CA LYS A 15 11.71 3.86 -5.05
C LYS A 15 12.50 5.10 -4.65
N ALA A 16 11.91 6.29 -4.80
CA ALA A 16 12.53 7.54 -4.39
C ALA A 16 12.77 7.60 -2.87
N LEU A 17 11.76 7.27 -2.06
CA LEU A 17 11.89 7.27 -0.60
C LEU A 17 12.91 6.24 -0.12
N ARG A 18 12.86 5.00 -0.64
CA ARG A 18 13.83 3.96 -0.26
C ARG A 18 15.25 4.35 -0.63
N ARG A 19 15.46 5.05 -1.75
CA ARG A 19 16.79 5.58 -2.12
C ARG A 19 17.23 6.70 -1.19
N GLU A 20 16.35 7.64 -0.87
CA GLU A 20 16.64 8.74 0.08
C GLU A 20 17.07 8.18 1.45
N LEU A 21 16.40 7.12 1.90
CA LEU A 21 16.72 6.45 3.14
C LEU A 21 17.90 5.47 3.02
N GLY A 22 18.50 5.25 1.84
CA GLY A 22 19.57 4.28 1.65
C GLY A 22 19.17 2.82 1.91
N LEU A 23 17.92 2.47 1.57
CA LEU A 23 17.27 1.16 1.77
C LEU A 23 16.86 0.49 0.46
N GLN A 24 17.36 0.98 -0.69
CA GLN A 24 16.89 0.55 -2.01
C GLN A 24 17.04 -0.96 -2.23
N ASN A 25 18.10 -1.60 -1.73
CA ASN A 25 18.41 -3.01 -2.03
C ASN A 25 18.02 -4.00 -0.90
N GLN A 26 17.23 -3.59 0.09
CA GLN A 26 16.93 -4.42 1.28
C GLN A 26 15.57 -5.15 1.16
N SER A 27 15.53 -6.46 1.05
CA SER A 27 14.23 -7.16 0.94
C SER A 27 13.40 -7.09 2.23
N CYS A 28 14.01 -7.29 3.40
CA CYS A 28 13.31 -7.23 4.68
C CYS A 28 13.75 -5.98 5.45
N LEU A 29 12.91 -4.95 5.46
CA LEU A 29 13.21 -3.70 6.16
C LEU A 29 13.08 -3.85 7.68
N ASP A 30 14.11 -3.44 8.41
CA ASP A 30 13.98 -3.10 9.82
C ASP A 30 13.25 -1.76 9.95
N MET A 31 12.00 -1.83 10.40
CA MET A 31 11.12 -0.69 10.48
C MET A 31 11.55 0.33 11.55
N MET A 32 12.29 -0.08 12.59
CA MET A 32 12.87 0.88 13.54
C MET A 32 13.97 1.70 12.88
N THR A 33 14.85 1.05 12.11
CA THR A 33 15.85 1.74 11.29
C THR A 33 15.17 2.67 10.27
N VAL A 34 14.07 2.24 9.63
CA VAL A 34 13.30 3.11 8.73
C VAL A 34 12.86 4.40 9.43
N LEU A 35 12.26 4.29 10.62
CA LEU A 35 11.78 5.45 11.38
C LEU A 35 12.91 6.40 11.77
N GLN A 36 14.05 5.87 12.23
CA GLN A 36 15.24 6.69 12.56
C GLN A 36 15.82 7.41 11.34
N ARG A 37 15.84 6.75 10.17
CA ARG A 37 16.30 7.38 8.94
C ARG A 37 15.31 8.44 8.44
N LEU A 38 14.01 8.22 8.63
CA LEU A 38 12.99 9.22 8.33
C LEU A 38 13.15 10.48 9.18
N THR A 39 13.35 10.36 10.49
CA THR A 39 13.58 11.54 11.36
C THR A 39 14.87 12.29 11.02
N THR A 40 15.90 11.55 10.61
CA THR A 40 17.17 12.15 10.17
C THR A 40 17.05 12.88 8.83
N SER A 41 16.34 12.27 7.87
CA SER A 41 16.24 12.80 6.49
C SER A 41 15.17 13.88 6.36
N PHE A 42 14.13 13.85 7.19
CA PHE A 42 12.99 14.75 7.11
C PHE A 42 12.75 15.45 8.46
N ARG A 43 13.17 16.72 8.55
CA ARG A 43 13.02 17.55 9.77
C ARG A 43 11.59 17.64 10.33
N HIS A 44 10.58 17.46 9.48
CA HIS A 44 9.16 17.53 9.83
C HIS A 44 8.53 16.14 10.06
N PHE A 45 9.34 15.09 10.16
CA PHE A 45 8.90 13.77 10.54
C PHE A 45 9.50 13.42 11.90
N ASN A 46 8.63 13.11 12.86
CA ASN A 46 8.97 12.60 14.17
C ASN A 46 8.11 11.38 14.48
N TYR A 47 8.53 10.55 15.42
CA TYR A 47 7.69 9.49 15.95
C TYR A 47 7.75 9.46 17.48
N GLN A 48 6.69 8.94 18.08
CA GLN A 48 6.56 8.80 19.53
C GLN A 48 5.87 7.47 19.85
N GLN A 49 6.46 6.73 20.80
CA GLN A 49 5.81 5.61 21.44
C GLN A 49 4.86 6.14 22.53
N VAL A 50 3.64 5.63 22.54
CA VAL A 50 2.58 6.00 23.48
C VAL A 50 1.96 4.76 24.11
N SER A 51 1.38 4.90 25.31
CA SER A 51 0.68 3.81 25.97
C SER A 51 -0.49 3.28 25.12
N ASP A 52 -0.75 1.98 25.19
CA ASP A 52 -1.90 1.30 24.55
C ASP A 52 -3.26 1.95 24.87
N ALA A 53 -3.38 2.65 25.99
CA ALA A 53 -4.58 3.38 26.38
C ALA A 53 -4.80 4.72 25.62
N GLU A 54 -3.78 5.28 24.96
CA GLU A 54 -3.87 6.63 24.38
C GLU A 54 -4.61 6.69 23.04
N ILE A 55 -4.47 5.67 22.19
CA ILE A 55 -5.14 5.58 20.88
C ILE A 55 -5.83 4.22 20.72
N PRO A 56 -6.88 3.94 21.50
CA PRO A 56 -7.48 2.60 21.58
C PRO A 56 -8.13 2.13 20.26
N ASP A 57 -8.35 3.04 19.31
CA ASP A 57 -8.97 2.75 18.01
C ASP A 57 -7.95 2.55 16.87
N ALA A 58 -6.64 2.57 17.14
CA ALA A 58 -5.61 2.41 16.12
C ALA A 58 -4.28 1.86 16.67
N GLU A 59 -3.58 1.06 15.86
CA GLU A 59 -2.22 0.56 16.17
C GLU A 59 -1.16 1.69 16.12
N ALA A 60 -1.34 2.62 15.19
CA ALA A 60 -0.51 3.80 15.01
C ALA A 60 -1.32 4.90 14.32
N ARG A 61 -0.83 6.14 14.38
CA ARG A 61 -1.47 7.29 13.76
C ARG A 61 -0.48 8.37 13.35
N TRP A 62 -0.47 8.69 12.07
CA TRP A 62 0.21 9.86 11.51
C TRP A 62 -0.62 11.13 11.69
N ASP A 63 -0.01 12.17 12.24
CA ASP A 63 -0.56 13.53 12.31
C ASP A 63 0.26 14.44 11.39
N ALA A 64 -0.29 14.73 10.20
CA ALA A 64 0.40 15.55 9.20
C ALA A 64 0.60 17.00 9.63
N ARG A 65 -0.23 17.53 10.55
CA ARG A 65 -0.10 18.91 11.04
C ARG A 65 1.07 19.03 12.02
N LYS A 66 1.24 18.02 12.87
CA LYS A 66 2.34 17.96 13.84
C LYS A 66 3.61 17.35 13.28
N GLY A 67 3.52 16.65 12.15
CA GLY A 67 4.64 15.88 11.63
C GLY A 67 5.01 14.73 12.56
N LEU A 68 4.02 14.08 13.19
CA LEU A 68 4.23 13.12 14.28
C LEU A 68 3.50 11.81 14.03
N LEU A 69 4.25 10.71 14.01
CA LEU A 69 3.73 9.34 14.04
C LEU A 69 3.65 8.86 15.49
N ARG A 70 2.45 8.61 16.00
CA ARG A 70 2.25 7.95 17.31
C ARG A 70 2.04 6.46 17.12
N MET A 71 2.68 5.64 17.94
CA MET A 71 2.63 4.17 17.86
C MET A 71 2.39 3.59 19.25
N LEU A 72 1.51 2.60 19.35
CA LEU A 72 1.30 1.89 20.61
C LEU A 72 2.54 1.11 21.04
N GLU A 73 2.79 1.00 22.34
CA GLU A 73 3.93 0.25 22.88
C GLU A 73 3.90 -1.21 22.44
N SER A 74 2.72 -1.83 22.48
CA SER A 74 2.53 -3.21 22.00
C SER A 74 2.87 -3.37 20.53
N VAL A 75 2.57 -2.36 19.70
CA VAL A 75 2.86 -2.33 18.27
C VAL A 75 4.36 -2.14 18.02
N VAL A 76 5.04 -1.29 18.79
CA VAL A 76 6.50 -1.16 18.74
C VAL A 76 7.17 -2.49 19.09
N GLY A 77 6.72 -3.15 20.16
CA GLY A 77 7.23 -4.47 20.56
C GLY A 77 6.98 -5.54 19.48
N ALA A 78 5.77 -5.59 18.91
CA ALA A 78 5.43 -6.52 17.83
C ALA A 78 6.26 -6.26 16.56
N MET A 79 6.47 -5.00 16.20
CA MET A 79 7.31 -4.61 15.07
C MET A 79 8.76 -5.02 15.27
N GLN A 80 9.32 -4.86 16.47
CA GLN A 80 10.68 -5.30 16.81
C GLN A 80 10.85 -6.83 16.74
N ARG A 81 9.79 -7.60 17.05
CA ARG A 81 9.75 -9.05 16.84
C ARG A 81 9.56 -9.44 15.37
N GLY A 82 9.40 -8.48 14.46
CA GLY A 82 9.21 -8.70 13.05
C GLY A 82 7.78 -9.12 12.67
N GLU A 83 6.79 -8.92 13.54
CA GLU A 83 5.42 -9.35 13.29
C GLU A 83 4.81 -8.61 12.09
N PRO A 84 4.31 -9.34 11.07
CA PRO A 84 3.89 -8.71 9.80
C PRO A 84 2.79 -7.66 9.94
N ARG A 85 1.84 -7.87 10.87
CA ARG A 85 0.71 -6.95 11.07
C ARG A 85 1.18 -5.58 11.55
N ALA A 86 2.09 -5.55 12.53
CA ALA A 86 2.66 -4.33 13.07
C ALA A 86 3.52 -3.60 12.02
N ARG A 87 4.33 -4.36 11.27
CA ARG A 87 5.13 -3.80 10.17
C ARG A 87 4.26 -3.14 9.10
N MET A 88 3.18 -3.80 8.69
CA MET A 88 2.22 -3.25 7.72
C MET A 88 1.52 -1.99 8.27
N ALA A 89 1.13 -1.99 9.54
CA ALA A 89 0.50 -0.83 10.18
C ALA A 89 1.42 0.40 10.14
N ILE A 90 2.68 0.25 10.53
CA ILE A 90 3.65 1.34 10.49
C ILE A 90 3.95 1.77 9.06
N ALA A 91 4.07 0.82 8.12
CA ALA A 91 4.24 1.15 6.71
C ALA A 91 3.05 1.93 6.12
N ASN A 92 1.81 1.67 6.57
CA ASN A 92 0.62 2.43 6.19
C ASN A 92 0.72 3.89 6.62
N GLU A 93 1.13 4.14 7.86
CA GLU A 93 1.31 5.51 8.37
C GLU A 93 2.47 6.24 7.67
N ILE A 94 3.56 5.53 7.35
CA ILE A 94 4.63 6.07 6.48
C ILE A 94 4.08 6.40 5.09
N GLY A 95 3.14 5.60 4.56
CA GLY A 95 2.43 5.90 3.33
C GLY A 95 1.66 7.21 3.39
N HIS A 96 0.94 7.48 4.48
CA HIS A 96 0.29 8.79 4.67
C HIS A 96 1.28 9.95 4.62
N PHE A 97 2.43 9.81 5.29
CA PHE A 97 3.50 10.80 5.24
C PHE A 97 4.04 10.99 3.81
N ALA A 98 4.48 9.90 3.16
CA ALA A 98 5.14 9.94 1.85
C ALA A 98 4.22 10.44 0.72
N MET A 99 2.92 10.17 0.86
CA MET A 99 1.89 10.61 -0.08
C MET A 99 1.36 12.01 0.24
N ARG A 100 1.85 12.65 1.31
CA ARG A 100 1.41 13.97 1.80
C ARG A 100 -0.10 14.02 2.08
N HIS A 101 -0.63 12.93 2.63
CA HIS A 101 -2.02 12.86 3.04
C HIS A 101 -2.26 13.79 4.23
N SER A 102 -3.48 14.31 4.31
CA SER A 102 -3.86 15.26 5.36
C SER A 102 -3.89 14.63 6.76
N GLY A 103 -4.01 13.29 6.85
CA GLY A 103 -4.00 12.52 8.10
C GLY A 103 -5.19 12.81 9.02
N ALA A 104 -6.05 13.76 8.67
CA ALA A 104 -7.18 14.19 9.46
C ALA A 104 -8.48 13.61 8.88
N ARG A 105 -9.15 12.76 9.66
CA ARG A 105 -10.61 12.58 9.55
C ARG A 105 -11.26 13.92 9.94
N ASN A 106 -11.30 14.87 9.01
CA ASN A 106 -12.03 16.12 9.19
C ASN A 106 -13.52 15.77 9.33
N ARG A 107 -14.02 15.67 10.58
CA ARG A 107 -15.45 15.69 10.85
C ARG A 107 -15.96 17.12 10.63
N SER A 108 -16.10 17.53 9.38
CA SER A 108 -16.83 18.75 9.04
C SER A 108 -18.32 18.50 9.26
N THR A 109 -18.95 19.30 10.10
CA THR A 109 -20.36 19.24 10.56
C THR A 109 -21.40 19.63 9.50
N THR A 110 -21.02 19.81 8.24
CA THR A 110 -21.94 20.08 7.12
C THR A 110 -22.13 18.81 6.27
N GLN A 111 -23.36 18.30 6.18
CA GLN A 111 -23.70 17.00 5.57
C GLN A 111 -23.18 16.81 4.13
N THR A 112 -23.14 17.86 3.31
CA THR A 112 -22.62 17.80 1.93
C THR A 112 -21.09 17.75 1.88
N THR A 113 -20.40 18.48 2.76
CA THR A 113 -18.94 18.47 2.94
C THR A 113 -18.46 17.16 3.56
N ALA A 114 -19.27 16.57 4.45
CA ALA A 114 -18.98 15.31 5.12
C ALA A 114 -18.85 14.14 4.14
N GLY A 115 -19.71 14.06 3.12
CA GLY A 115 -19.66 13.00 2.10
C GLY A 115 -18.39 13.06 1.25
N ARG A 116 -17.99 14.26 0.81
CA ARG A 116 -16.75 14.46 0.05
C ARG A 116 -15.51 14.19 0.89
N SER A 117 -15.49 14.66 2.14
CA SER A 117 -14.38 14.41 3.07
C SER A 117 -14.23 12.91 3.41
N LEU A 118 -15.33 12.16 3.48
CA LEU A 118 -15.28 10.71 3.68
C LEU A 118 -14.71 9.97 2.47
N LEU A 119 -15.08 10.38 1.25
CA LEU A 119 -14.53 9.82 0.02
C LEU A 119 -13.03 10.12 -0.12
N GLU A 120 -12.62 11.34 0.22
CA GLU A 120 -11.20 11.73 0.26
C GLU A 120 -10.42 10.90 1.29
N ALA A 121 -10.95 10.73 2.51
CA ALA A 121 -10.31 9.90 3.53
C ALA A 121 -10.19 8.42 3.11
N LYS A 122 -11.23 7.84 2.50
CA LYS A 122 -11.17 6.46 1.97
C LYS A 122 -10.13 6.32 0.86
N LYS A 123 -10.00 7.35 0.02
CA LYS A 123 -9.00 7.39 -1.04
C LYS A 123 -7.58 7.48 -0.45
N GLU A 124 -7.33 8.39 0.49
CA GLU A 124 -6.03 8.53 1.15
C GLU A 124 -5.63 7.22 1.86
N GLU A 125 -6.55 6.57 2.56
CA GLU A 125 -6.32 5.26 3.19
C GLU A 125 -5.98 4.18 2.15
N SER A 126 -6.70 4.14 1.02
CA SER A 126 -6.41 3.20 -0.06
C SER A 126 -5.04 3.46 -0.72
N GLU A 127 -4.64 4.72 -0.89
CA GLU A 127 -3.33 5.12 -1.39
C GLU A 127 -2.21 4.77 -0.40
N ALA A 128 -2.41 5.01 0.89
CA ALA A 128 -1.45 4.67 1.95
C ALA A 128 -1.24 3.16 2.08
N ARG A 129 -2.31 2.36 1.98
CA ARG A 129 -2.23 0.90 2.04
C ARG A 129 -1.47 0.30 0.87
N ARG A 130 -1.74 0.78 -0.35
CA ARG A 130 -0.98 0.37 -1.54
C ARG A 130 0.48 0.79 -1.45
N PHE A 131 0.74 2.01 -0.97
CA PHE A 131 2.10 2.47 -0.69
C PHE A 131 2.80 1.55 0.30
N ALA A 132 2.16 1.17 1.41
CA ALA A 132 2.74 0.30 2.43
C ALA A 132 3.18 -1.06 1.86
N ALA A 133 2.31 -1.70 1.09
CA ALA A 133 2.59 -2.99 0.45
C ALA A 133 3.77 -2.89 -0.52
N MET A 134 3.81 -1.84 -1.36
CA MET A 134 4.91 -1.60 -2.30
C MET A 134 6.19 -1.16 -1.57
N PHE A 135 6.09 -0.42 -0.47
CA PHE A 135 7.24 0.01 0.31
C PHE A 135 7.95 -1.16 0.96
N LEU A 136 7.18 -2.11 1.51
CA LEU A 136 7.72 -3.34 2.08
C LEU A 136 8.25 -4.28 0.99
N ALA A 137 7.47 -4.53 -0.07
CA ALA A 137 7.82 -5.43 -1.17
C ALA A 137 7.70 -4.73 -2.54
N PRO A 138 8.70 -3.93 -2.96
CA PRO A 138 8.61 -3.14 -4.18
C PRO A 138 8.81 -3.99 -5.43
N ASN A 139 8.15 -3.60 -6.53
CA ASN A 139 8.22 -4.30 -7.82
C ASN A 139 9.65 -4.59 -8.28
N TYR A 140 10.58 -3.66 -8.04
CA TYR A 140 11.95 -3.79 -8.51
C TYR A 140 12.81 -4.79 -7.70
N LEU A 141 12.29 -5.32 -6.58
CA LEU A 141 12.91 -6.41 -5.81
C LEU A 141 12.18 -7.75 -5.97
N LEU A 142 10.99 -7.73 -6.57
CA LEU A 142 10.20 -8.93 -6.86
C LEU A 142 10.65 -9.57 -8.17
N SER A 143 10.59 -10.90 -8.22
CA SER A 143 10.82 -11.71 -9.40
C SER A 143 9.51 -12.30 -9.90
N SER A 144 9.38 -12.49 -11.22
CA SER A 144 8.24 -13.20 -11.83
C SER A 144 8.14 -14.66 -11.36
N THR A 145 9.24 -15.23 -10.89
CA THR A 145 9.34 -16.59 -10.37
C THR A 145 9.07 -16.69 -8.87
N ASP A 146 8.91 -15.58 -8.16
CA ASP A 146 8.66 -15.61 -6.71
C ASP A 146 7.33 -16.31 -6.44
N THR A 147 7.31 -17.24 -5.49
CA THR A 147 6.08 -17.77 -4.91
C THR A 147 5.52 -16.83 -3.85
N VAL A 148 4.33 -17.12 -3.33
CA VAL A 148 3.77 -16.34 -2.21
C VAL A 148 4.64 -16.54 -0.97
N GLU A 149 5.11 -17.77 -0.76
CA GLU A 149 6.00 -18.18 0.31
C GLU A 149 7.35 -17.45 0.23
N ASP A 150 7.94 -17.34 -0.97
CA ASP A 150 9.16 -16.54 -1.17
C ASP A 150 8.96 -15.09 -0.75
N ILE A 151 7.78 -14.51 -1.03
CA ILE A 151 7.48 -13.13 -0.66
C ILE A 151 7.31 -12.99 0.85
N VAL A 152 6.64 -13.94 1.50
CA VAL A 152 6.52 -13.98 2.98
C VAL A 152 7.91 -14.01 3.61
N ASP A 153 8.75 -14.93 3.20
CA ASP A 153 10.05 -15.16 3.82
C ASP A 153 11.03 -14.03 3.55
N ARG A 154 11.08 -13.52 2.31
CA ARG A 154 12.04 -12.48 1.92
C ARG A 154 11.67 -11.08 2.40
N PHE A 155 10.39 -10.76 2.47
CA PHE A 155 9.92 -9.41 2.78
C PHE A 155 9.26 -9.29 4.16
N GLY A 156 8.98 -10.41 4.84
CA GLY A 156 8.37 -10.43 6.17
C GLY A 156 6.91 -9.97 6.15
N LEU A 157 6.17 -10.33 5.10
CA LEU A 157 4.74 -10.06 4.98
C LEU A 157 3.91 -11.20 5.58
N SER A 158 2.64 -10.93 5.92
CA SER A 158 1.70 -12.02 6.19
C SER A 158 1.41 -12.76 4.88
N PHE A 159 1.01 -14.02 4.97
CA PHE A 159 0.64 -14.81 3.80
C PHE A 159 -0.43 -14.11 2.94
N GLU A 160 -1.46 -13.56 3.59
CA GLU A 160 -2.52 -12.80 2.88
C GLU A 160 -1.98 -11.55 2.17
N ALA A 161 -1.14 -10.75 2.84
CA ALA A 161 -0.53 -9.57 2.22
C ALA A 161 0.40 -9.96 1.06
N ALA A 162 1.15 -11.06 1.19
CA ALA A 162 2.00 -11.59 0.14
C ALA A 162 1.19 -12.08 -1.08
N MET A 163 0.06 -12.78 -0.86
CA MET A 163 -0.85 -13.19 -1.94
C MET A 163 -1.36 -12.00 -2.75
N ILE A 164 -1.86 -10.97 -2.05
CA ILE A 164 -2.36 -9.73 -2.69
C ILE A 164 -1.23 -9.08 -3.48
N ARG A 165 -0.06 -8.94 -2.85
CA ARG A 165 1.11 -8.30 -3.45
C ARG A 165 1.61 -9.04 -4.70
N LYS A 166 1.64 -10.38 -4.67
CA LYS A 166 1.98 -11.20 -5.84
C LYS A 166 1.02 -10.94 -7.00
N GLY A 167 -0.28 -10.94 -6.72
CA GLY A 167 -1.31 -10.66 -7.72
C GLY A 167 -1.18 -9.27 -8.36
N GLU A 168 -0.85 -8.26 -7.56
CA GLU A 168 -0.57 -6.89 -8.03
C GLU A 168 0.68 -6.84 -8.92
N PHE A 169 1.77 -7.47 -8.49
CA PHE A 169 3.02 -7.54 -9.25
C PHE A 169 2.82 -8.27 -10.59
N ASP A 170 2.11 -9.39 -10.60
CA ASP A 170 1.80 -10.12 -11.83
C ASP A 170 0.91 -9.32 -12.77
N ALA A 171 -0.02 -8.53 -12.23
CA ALA A 171 -0.81 -7.60 -13.03
C ALA A 171 0.07 -6.49 -13.63
N PHE A 172 1.01 -5.95 -12.86
CA PHE A 172 1.97 -4.95 -13.34
C PHE A 172 2.85 -5.51 -14.46
N GLN A 173 3.44 -6.71 -14.28
CA GLN A 173 4.28 -7.36 -15.29
C GLN A 173 3.53 -7.59 -16.60
N ARG A 174 2.28 -8.05 -16.53
CA ARG A 174 1.41 -8.23 -17.71
C ARG A 174 1.14 -6.91 -18.44
N ARG A 175 0.84 -5.83 -17.71
CA ARG A 175 0.67 -4.49 -18.31
C ARG A 175 1.95 -4.01 -18.98
N ALA A 176 3.10 -4.17 -18.31
CA ALA A 176 4.40 -3.73 -18.82
C ALA A 176 4.85 -4.51 -20.07
N SER A 177 4.51 -5.80 -20.16
CA SER A 177 4.83 -6.66 -21.31
C SER A 177 3.79 -6.63 -22.43
N GLY A 178 2.70 -5.86 -22.28
CA GLY A 178 1.60 -5.81 -23.25
C GLY A 178 0.69 -7.05 -23.29
N HIS A 179 0.92 -8.04 -22.42
CA HIS A 179 0.12 -9.26 -22.38
C HIS A 179 -1.21 -8.99 -21.65
N ARG A 180 -2.34 -9.20 -22.34
CA ARG A 180 -3.67 -9.08 -21.74
C ARG A 180 -3.98 -10.31 -20.88
N ARG A 181 -4.82 -10.13 -19.85
CA ARG A 181 -5.36 -11.27 -19.09
C ARG A 181 -6.24 -12.09 -20.03
N GLU A 182 -5.95 -13.38 -20.17
CA GLU A 182 -6.88 -14.29 -20.82
C GLU A 182 -8.20 -14.29 -20.05
N LEU A 183 -9.30 -14.20 -20.79
CA LEU A 183 -10.63 -14.28 -20.19
C LEU A 183 -10.83 -15.71 -19.68
N PRO A 184 -11.44 -15.90 -18.50
CA PRO A 184 -11.83 -17.24 -18.07
C PRO A 184 -12.66 -17.92 -19.15
N SER A 185 -12.47 -19.23 -19.36
CA SER A 185 -13.18 -20.00 -20.39
C SER A 185 -14.69 -19.79 -20.34
N VAL A 186 -15.28 -19.80 -19.15
CA VAL A 186 -16.71 -19.53 -18.92
C VAL A 186 -17.16 -18.17 -19.48
N VAL A 187 -16.32 -17.14 -19.34
CA VAL A 187 -16.61 -15.80 -19.87
C VAL A 187 -16.47 -15.80 -21.39
N VAL A 188 -15.46 -16.49 -21.92
CA VAL A 188 -15.29 -16.66 -23.37
C VAL A 188 -16.50 -17.38 -23.98
N ASP A 189 -16.94 -18.47 -23.39
CA ASP A 189 -18.09 -19.26 -23.84
C ASP A 189 -19.38 -18.44 -23.83
N TYR A 190 -19.61 -17.70 -22.75
CA TYR A 190 -20.73 -16.75 -22.65
C TYR A 190 -20.69 -15.69 -23.75
N LEU A 191 -19.52 -15.10 -24.02
CA LEU A 191 -19.36 -14.08 -25.06
C LEU A 191 -19.54 -14.66 -26.46
N LYS A 192 -19.05 -15.88 -26.72
CA LYS A 192 -19.29 -16.61 -27.99
C LYS A 192 -20.77 -16.89 -28.21
N GLU A 193 -21.50 -17.30 -27.17
CA GLU A 193 -22.95 -17.50 -27.24
C GLU A 193 -23.72 -16.20 -27.48
N ALA A 194 -23.31 -15.10 -26.83
CA ALA A 194 -23.90 -13.79 -27.10
C ALA A 194 -23.66 -13.33 -28.55
N GLN A 195 -22.46 -13.59 -29.09
CA GLN A 195 -22.11 -13.28 -30.47
C GLN A 195 -22.93 -14.10 -31.47
N SER A 196 -23.15 -15.40 -31.21
CA SER A 196 -24.00 -16.25 -32.07
C SER A 196 -25.46 -15.81 -32.09
N ARG A 197 -25.92 -15.14 -31.02
CA ARG A 197 -27.24 -14.49 -30.94
C ARG A 197 -27.29 -13.08 -31.55
N GLY A 198 -26.21 -12.64 -32.22
CA GLY A 198 -26.16 -11.38 -32.96
C GLY A 198 -25.70 -10.16 -32.15
N VAL A 199 -25.19 -10.34 -30.92
CA VAL A 199 -24.64 -9.23 -30.13
C VAL A 199 -23.27 -8.83 -30.67
N LYS A 200 -23.10 -7.54 -30.99
CA LYS A 200 -21.78 -6.99 -31.36
C LYS A 200 -20.90 -6.85 -30.13
N LEU A 201 -19.80 -7.61 -30.08
CA LEU A 201 -18.79 -7.50 -29.04
C LEU A 201 -17.85 -6.32 -29.29
N ARG A 202 -17.42 -5.65 -28.22
CA ARG A 202 -16.40 -4.57 -28.26
C ARG A 202 -14.97 -5.07 -28.05
N THR A 203 -14.80 -6.36 -27.82
CA THR A 203 -13.52 -7.01 -27.53
C THR A 203 -13.35 -8.17 -28.49
N GLU A 204 -12.16 -8.32 -29.05
CA GLU A 204 -11.80 -9.49 -29.84
C GLU A 204 -11.62 -10.70 -28.91
N LEU A 205 -12.32 -11.79 -29.23
CA LEU A 205 -12.17 -13.09 -28.57
C LEU A 205 -11.04 -13.83 -29.30
N ASN A 206 -9.86 -13.91 -28.68
CA ASN A 206 -8.83 -14.88 -29.09
C ASN A 206 -9.14 -16.23 -28.45
#